data_AF-A0A8H6AY61-F1
#
_entry.id   AF-A0A8H6AY61-F1
#
_cell.length_a   1.000
_cell.length_b   1.000
_cell.length_c   1.000
_cell.angle_alpha   90.00
_cell.angle_beta   90.00
_cell.angle_gamma   90.00
#
_symmetry.space_group_name_H-M   'P 1'
#
loop_
_entity.id
_entity.type
_entity.pdbx_description
1 polymer ?
#
loop_
_entity_poly.entity_id
_entity_poly.type
_entity_poly.pdbx_seq_one_letter_code
_entity_poly.pdbx_strand_id
1 'polypeptide(L)'
;MVSKLGLLKLPFKDPFLPITSLTDKKITLMGSTIAEASSVAAGALAASRSVNSPATRPAQKVSAYKTRDWKREQEEAQYTFQTLRPLPYLPNPSKSLQFLQRLKDDAGIKAAMRKHKFTVPLLTEMNPIEHTVSNHEGTSRTLGLNRNQGEVIELRLRTDAYDGYRDYKTIRKTLCHELAHNVWGPHDRNFWNLCKEIEKEVEGNDWKSGGHALGEEEYYSREEVDDHGGWSGGEFVLGVGGSGGAESTGMNSGVNSGQGMSRREILAKAAEERMRKVREQSGGEGGSAGEGSA
;
A
#
# COMPACT_ATOMS: atom_id res chain seq x y z
N MET A 1 -0.86 -32.96 49.99
CA MET A 1 -0.66 -31.77 49.15
C MET A 1 -1.78 -31.73 48.11
N VAL A 2 -2.80 -30.89 48.29
CA VAL A 2 -3.89 -30.76 47.31
C VAL A 2 -3.43 -29.77 46.24
N SER A 3 -3.18 -30.25 45.02
CA SER A 3 -2.87 -29.37 43.89
C SER A 3 -4.09 -28.51 43.55
N LYS A 4 -3.96 -27.20 43.79
CA LYS A 4 -4.93 -26.18 43.36
C LYS A 4 -4.91 -26.11 41.83
N LEU A 5 -5.73 -26.93 41.17
CA LEU A 5 -6.02 -26.74 39.76
C LEU A 5 -6.84 -25.45 39.64
N GLY A 6 -6.24 -24.42 39.05
CA GLY A 6 -6.90 -23.12 38.81
C GLY A 6 -7.90 -23.17 37.66
N LEU A 7 -8.40 -22.00 37.25
CA LEU A 7 -9.29 -21.84 36.10
C LEU A 7 -8.62 -22.38 34.83
N LEU A 8 -9.20 -23.41 34.23
CA LEU A 8 -8.74 -23.98 32.96
C LEU A 8 -9.41 -23.22 31.80
N LYS A 9 -8.64 -22.42 31.06
CA LYS A 9 -9.10 -21.69 29.87
C LYS A 9 -8.62 -22.39 28.61
N LEU A 10 -9.44 -22.36 27.56
CA LEU A 10 -9.05 -22.78 26.21
C LEU A 10 -8.09 -21.76 25.57
N PRO A 11 -7.02 -22.19 24.90
CA PRO A 11 -6.54 -23.58 24.76
C PRO A 11 -5.91 -24.12 26.06
N PHE A 12 -6.25 -25.36 26.43
CA PHE A 12 -5.77 -25.97 27.67
C PHE A 12 -4.26 -26.22 27.63
N LYS A 13 -3.57 -25.97 28.75
CA LYS A 13 -2.12 -26.17 28.86
C LYS A 13 -1.72 -27.64 28.69
N ASP A 14 -2.55 -28.56 29.20
CA ASP A 14 -2.33 -30.01 29.11
C ASP A 14 -3.56 -30.70 28.47
N PRO A 15 -3.55 -30.99 27.16
CA PRO A 15 -4.69 -31.57 26.45
C PRO A 15 -4.94 -33.07 26.74
N PHE A 16 -4.02 -33.75 27.45
CA PHE A 16 -4.08 -35.19 27.73
C PHE A 16 -4.28 -35.53 29.22
N LEU A 17 -4.77 -34.58 30.03
CA LEU A 17 -5.02 -34.86 31.45
C LEU A 17 -6.10 -35.95 31.62
N PRO A 18 -5.79 -37.05 32.33
CA PRO A 18 -6.74 -38.14 32.51
C PRO A 18 -7.89 -37.72 33.42
N ILE A 19 -9.13 -38.04 33.02
CA ILE A 19 -10.38 -37.69 33.73
C ILE A 19 -10.39 -38.24 35.16
N THR A 20 -9.67 -39.33 35.41
CA THR A 20 -9.45 -39.93 36.74
C THR A 20 -8.82 -38.97 37.75
N SER A 21 -8.11 -37.94 37.31
CA SER A 21 -7.53 -36.92 38.21
C SER A 21 -8.53 -35.87 38.71
N LEU A 22 -9.76 -35.88 38.17
CA LEU A 22 -10.80 -34.89 38.43
C LEU A 22 -12.01 -35.45 39.18
N THR A 23 -12.05 -36.76 39.47
CA THR A 23 -13.20 -37.45 40.09
C THR A 23 -13.56 -36.90 41.46
N ASP A 24 -12.57 -36.44 42.21
CA ASP A 24 -12.76 -35.97 43.59
C ASP A 24 -12.95 -34.43 43.67
N LYS A 25 -13.05 -33.75 42.52
CA LYS A 25 -13.09 -32.28 42.44
C LYS A 25 -14.42 -31.80 41.87
N LYS A 26 -15.02 -30.81 42.54
CA LYS A 26 -16.22 -30.12 42.04
C LYS A 26 -15.84 -29.29 40.80
N ILE A 27 -16.41 -29.66 39.64
CA ILE A 27 -16.20 -28.95 38.38
C ILE A 27 -17.32 -27.92 38.20
N THR A 28 -16.96 -26.64 38.06
CA THR A 28 -17.90 -25.58 37.68
C THR A 28 -17.63 -25.22 36.23
N LEU A 29 -18.55 -25.57 35.34
CA LEU A 29 -18.47 -25.22 33.93
C LEU A 29 -18.98 -23.78 33.73
N MET A 30 -18.10 -22.90 33.27
CA MET A 30 -18.47 -21.56 32.81
C MET A 30 -18.45 -21.57 31.28
N GLY A 31 -19.64 -21.46 30.68
CA GLY A 31 -19.80 -21.41 29.23
C GLY A 31 -21.07 -20.65 28.88
N SER A 32 -21.07 -20.00 27.74
CA SER A 32 -22.29 -19.43 27.18
C SER A 32 -23.24 -20.55 26.76
N THR A 33 -24.53 -20.30 26.92
CA THR A 33 -25.53 -21.22 26.38
C THR A 33 -25.49 -21.19 24.85
N ILE A 34 -25.85 -22.31 24.21
CA ILE A 34 -25.92 -22.39 22.74
C ILE A 34 -26.87 -21.32 22.18
N ALA A 35 -27.92 -20.98 22.94
CA ALA A 35 -28.85 -19.91 22.61
C ALA A 35 -28.17 -18.53 22.55
N GLU A 36 -27.33 -18.18 23.54
CA GLU A 36 -26.59 -16.91 23.56
C GLU A 36 -25.52 -16.83 22.47
N ALA A 37 -24.83 -17.94 22.18
CA ALA A 37 -23.87 -17.97 21.07
C ALA A 37 -24.56 -17.71 19.72
N SER A 38 -25.76 -18.27 19.54
CA SER A 38 -26.53 -18.09 18.31
C SER A 38 -27.07 -16.65 18.15
N SER A 39 -27.45 -15.98 19.24
CA SER A 39 -27.95 -14.61 19.19
C SER A 39 -26.84 -13.60 18.86
N VAL A 40 -25.63 -13.80 19.39
CA VAL A 40 -24.46 -12.97 19.05
C VAL A 40 -24.08 -13.14 17.58
N ALA A 41 -24.07 -14.38 17.06
CA ALA A 41 -23.80 -14.63 15.64
C ALA A 41 -24.87 -13.98 14.73
N ALA A 42 -26.14 -14.07 15.10
CA ALA A 42 -27.22 -13.40 14.36
C ALA A 42 -27.09 -11.87 14.40
N GLY A 43 -26.71 -11.30 15.54
CA GLY A 43 -26.45 -9.87 15.69
C GLY A 43 -25.27 -9.39 14.83
N ALA A 44 -24.18 -10.15 14.78
CA ALA A 44 -23.03 -9.86 13.93
C ALA A 44 -23.37 -9.89 12.43
N LEU A 45 -24.21 -10.85 12.00
CA LEU A 45 -24.70 -10.93 10.63
C LEU A 45 -25.67 -9.79 10.27
N ALA A 46 -26.49 -9.34 11.22
CA ALA A 46 -27.38 -8.19 11.02
C ALA A 46 -26.57 -6.87 10.92
N ALA A 47 -25.53 -6.72 11.75
CA ALA A 47 -24.64 -5.58 11.72
C ALA A 47 -23.82 -5.51 10.42
N SER A 48 -23.28 -6.63 9.94
CA SER A 48 -22.53 -6.64 8.66
C SER A 48 -23.41 -6.28 7.46
N ARG A 49 -24.69 -6.66 7.48
CA ARG A 49 -25.67 -6.31 6.44
C ARG A 49 -26.03 -4.83 6.42
N SER A 50 -26.06 -4.14 7.56
CA SER A 50 -26.39 -2.71 7.59
C SER A 50 -25.22 -1.85 7.11
N VAL A 51 -23.98 -2.25 7.44
CA VAL A 51 -22.75 -1.53 7.05
C VAL A 51 -22.45 -1.69 5.56
N ASN A 52 -22.70 -2.87 4.98
CA ASN A 52 -22.46 -3.15 3.56
C ASN A 52 -23.71 -3.00 2.68
N SER A 53 -24.82 -2.47 3.21
CA SER A 53 -26.04 -2.31 2.40
C SER A 53 -25.83 -1.29 1.29
N PRO A 54 -26.03 -1.68 0.01
CA PRO A 54 -25.95 -0.76 -1.13
C PRO A 54 -26.94 0.42 -1.04
N ALA A 55 -28.00 0.26 -0.24
CA ALA A 55 -29.03 1.28 -0.01
C ALA A 55 -28.55 2.46 0.85
N THR A 56 -27.50 2.30 1.66
CA THR A 56 -26.97 3.36 2.54
C THR A 56 -25.90 4.21 1.85
N ARG A 57 -25.32 3.71 0.75
CA ARG A 57 -24.37 4.49 -0.06
C ARG A 57 -25.16 5.32 -1.07
N PRO A 58 -25.05 6.66 -1.09
CA PRO A 58 -25.66 7.44 -2.15
C PRO A 58 -25.09 6.92 -3.48
N ALA A 59 -25.95 6.34 -4.31
CA ALA A 59 -25.57 5.89 -5.64
C ALA A 59 -25.09 7.12 -6.41
N GLN A 60 -23.78 7.30 -6.51
CA GLN A 60 -23.22 8.33 -7.36
C GLN A 60 -23.67 7.99 -8.78
N LYS A 61 -24.62 8.77 -9.29
CA LYS A 61 -25.09 8.70 -10.66
C LYS A 61 -23.98 9.28 -11.52
N VAL A 62 -22.91 8.50 -11.72
CA VAL A 62 -21.86 8.86 -12.66
C VAL A 62 -22.50 8.74 -14.05
N SER A 63 -22.89 9.88 -14.60
CA SER A 63 -23.25 9.98 -16.01
C SER A 63 -21.98 9.70 -16.79
N ALA A 64 -21.78 8.45 -17.21
CA ALA A 64 -20.67 8.07 -18.06
C ALA A 64 -20.87 8.72 -19.43
N TYR A 65 -20.33 9.92 -19.62
CA TYR A 65 -20.18 10.50 -20.94
C TYR A 65 -19.19 9.60 -21.69
N LYS A 66 -19.69 8.66 -22.49
CA LYS A 66 -18.88 7.87 -23.42
C LYS A 66 -18.51 8.76 -24.61
N THR A 67 -17.67 9.77 -24.39
CA THR A 67 -16.92 10.38 -25.49
C THR A 67 -15.78 9.42 -25.82
N ARG A 68 -16.07 8.46 -26.71
CA ARG A 68 -15.02 7.68 -27.36
C ARG A 68 -14.27 8.64 -28.27
N ASP A 69 -13.10 9.08 -27.82
CA ASP A 69 -12.20 9.92 -28.59
C ASP A 69 -11.49 9.07 -29.65
N TRP A 70 -12.16 8.82 -30.79
CA TRP A 70 -11.64 8.03 -31.91
C TRP A 70 -10.26 8.51 -32.38
N LYS A 71 -10.02 9.84 -32.34
CA LYS A 71 -8.74 10.45 -32.70
C LYS A 71 -7.63 10.00 -31.75
N ARG A 72 -7.92 9.98 -30.45
CA ARG A 72 -6.98 9.52 -29.43
C ARG A 72 -6.69 8.03 -29.58
N GLU A 73 -7.70 7.21 -29.85
CA GLU A 73 -7.50 5.78 -30.11
C GLU A 73 -6.61 5.55 -31.35
N GLN A 74 -6.81 6.32 -32.42
CA GLN A 74 -5.98 6.25 -33.63
C GLN A 74 -4.53 6.67 -33.36
N GLU A 75 -4.32 7.77 -32.64
CA GLU A 75 -2.98 8.23 -32.26
C GLU A 75 -2.30 7.25 -31.30
N GLU A 76 -3.02 6.63 -30.37
CA GLU A 76 -2.49 5.59 -29.48
C GLU A 76 -2.15 4.29 -30.22
N ALA A 77 -2.84 3.98 -31.32
CA ALA A 77 -2.50 2.84 -32.18
C ALA A 77 -1.27 3.13 -33.06
N GLN A 78 -1.08 4.39 -33.46
CA GLN A 78 0.05 4.81 -34.28
C GLN A 78 1.34 4.99 -33.46
N TYR A 79 1.26 5.72 -32.34
CA TYR A 79 2.39 6.06 -31.48
C TYR A 79 2.51 5.06 -30.32
N THR A 80 2.91 3.83 -30.65
CA THR A 80 3.06 2.74 -29.68
C THR A 80 4.22 1.83 -30.01
N PHE A 81 4.47 0.85 -29.14
CA PHE A 81 5.35 -0.27 -29.41
C PHE A 81 4.61 -1.29 -30.28
N GLN A 82 5.04 -1.48 -31.54
CA GLN A 82 4.33 -2.37 -32.46
C GLN A 82 4.48 -3.82 -32.03
N THR A 83 5.72 -4.26 -31.81
CA THR A 83 6.05 -5.65 -31.47
C THR A 83 6.81 -5.73 -30.14
N LEU A 84 6.45 -6.72 -29.33
CA LEU A 84 7.11 -7.02 -28.06
C LEU A 84 7.79 -8.38 -28.19
N ARG A 85 9.09 -8.46 -27.92
CA ARG A 85 9.84 -9.72 -28.00
C ARG A 85 10.60 -9.98 -26.69
N PRO A 86 10.23 -11.00 -25.90
CA PRO A 86 11.08 -11.46 -24.81
C PRO A 86 12.25 -12.29 -25.36
N LEU A 87 13.31 -12.46 -24.57
CA LEU A 87 14.42 -13.35 -24.92
C LEU A 87 14.03 -14.81 -24.60
N PRO A 88 13.94 -15.71 -25.61
CA PRO A 88 13.37 -17.05 -25.43
C PRO A 88 14.29 -18.02 -24.69
N TYR A 89 15.59 -17.75 -24.66
CA TYR A 89 16.61 -18.60 -24.04
C TYR A 89 16.83 -18.28 -22.54
N LEU A 90 16.19 -17.24 -22.01
CA LEU A 90 16.27 -16.88 -20.59
C LEU A 90 15.12 -17.53 -19.78
N PRO A 91 15.31 -17.73 -18.47
CA PRO A 91 14.28 -18.36 -17.63
C PRO A 91 13.01 -17.50 -17.55
N ASN A 92 11.83 -18.11 -17.65
CA ASN A 92 10.53 -17.43 -17.57
C ASN A 92 10.29 -16.32 -18.64
N PRO A 93 10.31 -16.65 -19.95
CA PRO A 93 10.08 -15.66 -21.02
C PRO A 93 8.66 -15.07 -20.97
N SER A 94 7.67 -15.82 -20.49
CA SER A 94 6.28 -15.34 -20.34
C SER A 94 6.16 -14.16 -19.37
N LYS A 95 6.97 -14.15 -18.30
CA LYS A 95 6.97 -13.06 -17.31
C LYS A 95 7.63 -11.80 -17.88
N SER A 96 8.71 -11.94 -18.64
CA SER A 96 9.30 -10.83 -19.41
C SER A 96 8.28 -10.23 -20.39
N LEU A 97 7.52 -11.07 -21.11
CA LEU A 97 6.49 -10.61 -22.04
C LEU A 97 5.41 -9.80 -21.31
N GLN A 98 4.88 -10.32 -20.20
CA GLN A 98 3.90 -9.60 -19.38
C GLN A 98 4.45 -8.26 -18.87
N PHE A 99 5.74 -8.20 -18.54
CA PHE A 99 6.39 -6.96 -18.11
C PHE A 99 6.48 -5.93 -19.23
N LEU A 100 6.90 -6.36 -20.44
CA LEU A 100 6.93 -5.50 -21.62
C LEU A 100 5.52 -5.04 -22.00
N GLN A 101 4.53 -5.92 -21.89
CA GLN A 101 3.13 -5.59 -22.12
C GLN A 101 2.63 -4.55 -21.11
N ARG A 102 3.00 -4.69 -19.84
CA ARG A 102 2.69 -3.71 -18.80
C ARG A 102 3.29 -2.33 -19.12
N LEU A 103 4.52 -2.28 -19.63
CA LEU A 103 5.15 -1.02 -20.06
C LEU A 103 4.44 -0.40 -21.26
N LYS A 104 4.02 -1.23 -22.23
CA LYS A 104 3.24 -0.78 -23.39
C LYS A 104 1.87 -0.22 -23.00
N ASP A 105 1.21 -0.84 -22.02
CA ASP A 105 -0.12 -0.48 -21.56
C ASP A 105 -0.12 0.62 -20.47
N ASP A 106 1.06 1.12 -20.08
CA ASP A 106 1.21 2.20 -19.11
C ASP A 106 0.60 3.50 -19.67
N ALA A 107 -0.34 4.08 -18.92
CA ALA A 107 -1.06 5.28 -19.34
C ALA A 107 -0.12 6.49 -19.51
N GLY A 108 0.92 6.59 -18.66
CA GLY A 108 1.90 7.65 -18.73
C GLY A 108 2.78 7.52 -19.97
N ILE A 109 3.28 6.31 -20.25
CA ILE A 109 4.12 6.06 -21.44
C ILE A 109 3.31 6.29 -22.72
N LYS A 110 2.08 5.77 -22.79
CA LYS A 110 1.19 6.02 -23.94
C LYS A 110 0.94 7.51 -24.17
N ALA A 111 0.78 8.28 -23.09
CA ALA A 111 0.58 9.72 -23.21
C ALA A 111 1.83 10.44 -23.74
N ALA A 112 3.01 10.11 -23.21
CA ALA A 112 4.28 10.67 -23.67
C ALA A 112 4.56 10.31 -25.14
N MET A 113 4.36 9.04 -25.52
CA MET A 113 4.54 8.60 -26.92
C MET A 113 3.63 9.37 -27.89
N ARG A 114 2.38 9.63 -27.50
CA ARG A 114 1.44 10.43 -28.31
C ARG A 114 1.87 11.88 -28.45
N LYS A 115 2.31 12.51 -27.36
CA LYS A 115 2.73 13.92 -27.35
C LYS A 115 3.96 14.13 -28.24
N HIS A 116 4.95 13.24 -28.11
CA HIS A 116 6.20 13.32 -28.87
C HIS A 116 6.16 12.59 -30.21
N LYS A 117 5.03 11.94 -30.55
CA LYS A 117 4.82 11.18 -31.78
C LYS A 117 5.83 10.05 -31.99
N PHE A 118 6.26 9.41 -30.90
CA PHE A 118 7.21 8.31 -30.96
C PHE A 118 6.53 7.02 -31.42
N THR A 119 7.13 6.37 -32.41
CA THR A 119 6.72 5.05 -32.89
C THR A 119 7.92 4.14 -32.80
N VAL A 120 7.78 3.03 -32.06
CA VAL A 120 8.88 2.09 -31.84
C VAL A 120 8.46 0.72 -32.41
N PRO A 121 9.07 0.25 -33.50
CA PRO A 121 8.72 -1.04 -34.10
C PRO A 121 8.93 -2.22 -33.15
N LEU A 122 10.05 -2.28 -32.44
CA LEU A 122 10.42 -3.41 -31.59
C LEU A 122 10.87 -2.96 -30.19
N LEU A 123 10.17 -3.45 -29.18
CA LEU A 123 10.60 -3.39 -27.78
C LEU A 123 10.99 -4.80 -27.33
N THR A 124 12.25 -4.99 -26.96
CA THR A 124 12.80 -6.29 -26.57
C THR A 124 13.49 -6.23 -25.22
N GLU A 125 13.63 -7.40 -24.59
CA GLU A 125 14.50 -7.55 -23.42
C GLU A 125 15.98 -7.58 -23.86
N MET A 126 16.84 -6.92 -23.08
CA MET A 126 18.29 -6.89 -23.27
C MET A 126 18.97 -7.99 -22.43
N ASN A 127 19.99 -8.65 -22.99
CA ASN A 127 20.75 -9.68 -22.29
C ASN A 127 21.60 -9.06 -21.15
N PRO A 128 21.38 -9.43 -19.87
CA PRO A 128 22.07 -8.78 -18.75
C PRO A 128 23.58 -9.06 -18.67
N ILE A 129 24.12 -10.11 -19.32
CA ILE A 129 25.57 -10.42 -19.28
C ILE A 129 26.37 -9.57 -20.29
N GLU A 130 25.86 -9.40 -21.50
CA GLU A 130 26.58 -8.75 -22.60
C GLU A 130 26.81 -7.24 -22.37
N HIS A 131 26.08 -6.68 -21.40
CA HIS A 131 25.93 -5.24 -21.18
C HIS A 131 26.30 -4.81 -19.75
N THR A 132 27.06 -5.65 -19.06
CA THR A 132 27.77 -5.29 -17.83
C THR A 132 29.25 -5.26 -18.10
N VAL A 133 29.84 -4.07 -18.12
CA VAL A 133 31.30 -3.95 -18.15
C VAL A 133 31.79 -3.78 -16.71
N SER A 134 32.48 -4.80 -16.21
CA SER A 134 33.21 -4.74 -14.95
C SER A 134 34.61 -4.19 -15.22
N ASN A 135 34.82 -2.90 -14.98
CA ASN A 135 36.14 -2.28 -15.03
C ASN A 135 36.72 -2.17 -13.61
N HIS A 136 38.01 -1.89 -13.52
CA HIS A 136 38.77 -1.77 -12.27
C HIS A 136 38.30 -0.62 -11.35
N GLU A 137 37.49 0.32 -11.86
CA GLU A 137 36.91 1.44 -11.11
C GLU A 137 35.43 1.23 -10.74
N GLY A 138 34.78 0.17 -11.22
CA GLY A 138 33.38 -0.13 -10.92
C GLY A 138 32.65 -0.92 -12.01
N THR A 139 31.45 -1.44 -11.68
CA THR A 139 30.57 -2.12 -12.63
C THR A 139 29.65 -1.11 -13.32
N SER A 140 30.00 -0.68 -14.54
CA SER A 140 29.09 0.10 -15.37
C SER A 140 28.06 -0.83 -16.00
N ARG A 141 26.81 -0.65 -15.59
CA ARG A 141 25.67 -1.47 -16.01
C ARG A 141 24.83 -0.63 -16.97
N THR A 142 24.85 -0.93 -18.26
CA THR A 142 23.86 -0.32 -19.15
C THR A 142 22.50 -0.97 -18.86
N LEU A 143 21.46 -0.13 -18.77
CA LEU A 143 20.12 -0.55 -18.37
C LEU A 143 19.14 -0.57 -19.56
N GLY A 144 19.46 0.17 -20.62
CA GLY A 144 18.74 0.15 -21.87
C GLY A 144 19.69 0.47 -23.03
N LEU A 145 19.21 0.18 -24.24
CA LEU A 145 19.87 0.51 -25.47
C LEU A 145 18.82 0.91 -26.52
N ASN A 146 19.02 2.05 -27.15
CA ASN A 146 18.27 2.47 -28.32
C ASN A 146 19.11 2.31 -29.59
N ARG A 147 18.64 1.49 -30.53
CA ARG A 147 19.25 1.31 -31.85
C ARG A 147 18.48 2.13 -32.90
N ASN A 148 19.22 2.84 -33.74
CA ASN A 148 18.71 3.62 -34.87
C ASN A 148 17.57 4.59 -34.49
N GLN A 149 17.72 5.33 -33.39
CA GLN A 149 16.77 6.38 -32.98
C GLN A 149 15.32 5.89 -32.83
N GLY A 150 15.14 4.71 -32.25
CA GLY A 150 13.82 4.16 -31.90
C GLY A 150 13.35 3.01 -32.78
N GLU A 151 14.20 2.46 -33.65
CA GLU A 151 13.88 1.25 -34.41
C GLU A 151 13.75 0.03 -33.49
N VAL A 152 14.74 -0.12 -32.59
CA VAL A 152 14.77 -1.17 -31.58
C VAL A 152 15.16 -0.58 -30.24
N ILE A 153 14.30 -0.76 -29.25
CA ILE A 153 14.61 -0.43 -27.85
C ILE A 153 14.77 -1.72 -27.08
N GLU A 154 15.92 -1.88 -26.43
CA GLU A 154 16.26 -3.03 -25.61
C GLU A 154 16.31 -2.59 -24.14
N LEU A 155 15.56 -3.26 -23.26
CA LEU A 155 15.51 -2.92 -21.84
C LEU A 155 16.01 -4.07 -20.98
N ARG A 156 16.79 -3.73 -19.96
CA ARG A 156 17.22 -4.68 -18.94
C ARG A 156 16.13 -4.90 -17.91
N LEU A 157 15.40 -6.00 -18.05
CA LEU A 157 14.33 -6.34 -17.11
C LEU A 157 14.84 -7.07 -15.85
N ARG A 158 15.97 -7.78 -15.95
CA ARG A 158 16.47 -8.70 -14.92
C ARG A 158 17.54 -8.12 -14.02
N THR A 159 17.63 -8.70 -12.82
CA THR A 159 18.76 -8.53 -11.91
C THR A 159 19.95 -9.38 -12.36
N ASP A 160 21.15 -9.05 -11.86
CA ASP A 160 22.41 -9.68 -12.26
C ASP A 160 22.43 -11.20 -11.93
N ALA A 161 21.65 -11.64 -10.93
CA ALA A 161 21.57 -13.03 -10.49
C ALA A 161 20.55 -13.89 -11.28
N TYR A 162 19.90 -13.35 -12.32
CA TYR A 162 18.86 -14.01 -13.13
C TYR A 162 17.60 -14.50 -12.38
N ASP A 163 17.55 -14.41 -11.06
CA ASP A 163 16.41 -14.85 -10.25
C ASP A 163 15.24 -13.84 -10.22
N GLY A 164 15.54 -12.58 -10.53
CA GLY A 164 14.70 -11.45 -10.17
C GLY A 164 14.53 -10.44 -11.30
N TYR A 165 13.50 -9.61 -11.14
CA TYR A 165 13.21 -8.49 -12.04
C TYR A 165 13.51 -7.19 -11.31
N ARG A 166 13.94 -6.18 -12.06
CA ARG A 166 14.16 -4.84 -11.50
C ARG A 166 12.82 -4.17 -11.19
N ASP A 167 12.88 -3.18 -10.31
CA ASP A 167 11.71 -2.38 -9.95
C ASP A 167 11.11 -1.71 -11.17
N TYR A 168 9.78 -1.75 -11.26
CA TYR A 168 9.03 -1.17 -12.36
C TYR A 168 9.32 0.32 -12.55
N LYS A 169 9.44 1.07 -11.44
CA LYS A 169 9.77 2.51 -11.47
C LYS A 169 11.12 2.77 -12.13
N THR A 170 12.12 1.95 -11.82
CA THR A 170 13.47 2.07 -12.39
C THR A 170 13.45 1.75 -13.88
N ILE A 171 12.78 0.67 -14.29
CA ILE A 171 12.64 0.31 -15.70
C ILE A 171 11.88 1.39 -16.47
N ARG A 172 10.82 1.96 -15.88
CA ARG A 172 10.05 3.05 -16.48
C ARG A 172 10.92 4.28 -16.76
N LYS A 173 11.79 4.67 -15.81
CA LYS A 173 12.75 5.76 -16.02
C LYS A 173 13.76 5.44 -17.12
N THR A 174 14.29 4.21 -17.15
CA THR A 174 15.20 3.79 -18.21
C THR A 174 14.53 3.83 -19.58
N LEU A 175 13.26 3.47 -19.68
CA LEU A 175 12.52 3.59 -20.94
C LEU A 175 12.32 5.06 -21.37
N CYS A 176 12.07 5.97 -20.43
CA CYS A 176 12.01 7.42 -20.73
C CYS A 176 13.35 7.93 -21.28
N HIS A 177 14.46 7.48 -20.70
CA HIS A 177 15.81 7.76 -21.17
C HIS A 177 16.02 7.23 -22.60
N GLU A 178 15.65 5.98 -22.87
CA GLU A 178 15.77 5.41 -24.22
C GLU A 178 14.86 6.11 -25.23
N LEU A 179 13.66 6.55 -24.85
CA LEU A 179 12.79 7.33 -25.73
C LEU A 179 13.38 8.69 -26.08
N ALA A 180 14.09 9.35 -25.16
CA ALA A 180 14.80 10.59 -25.46
C ALA A 180 15.92 10.39 -26.51
N HIS A 181 16.51 9.19 -26.57
CA HIS A 181 17.47 8.81 -27.60
C HIS A 181 16.88 8.70 -29.02
N ASN A 182 15.56 8.74 -29.18
CA ASN A 182 14.93 8.88 -30.50
C ASN A 182 15.23 10.24 -31.16
N VAL A 183 15.51 11.27 -30.34
CA VAL A 183 15.76 12.64 -30.82
C VAL A 183 17.23 13.02 -30.66
N TRP A 184 17.81 12.72 -29.50
CA TRP A 184 19.16 13.14 -29.14
C TRP A 184 20.05 11.93 -28.84
N GLY A 185 21.08 11.71 -29.66
CA GLY A 185 22.04 10.63 -29.44
C GLY A 185 22.93 10.88 -28.21
N PRO A 186 23.72 11.96 -28.17
CA PRO A 186 24.62 12.26 -27.06
C PRO A 186 23.89 12.69 -25.78
N HIS A 187 24.49 12.43 -24.60
CA HIS A 187 23.97 12.86 -23.28
C HIS A 187 24.21 14.35 -22.99
N ASP A 188 23.82 15.21 -23.92
CA ASP A 188 23.95 16.66 -23.81
C ASP A 188 22.84 17.28 -22.94
N ARG A 189 22.94 18.58 -22.65
CA ARG A 189 21.91 19.30 -21.88
C ARG A 189 20.51 19.19 -22.50
N ASN A 190 20.42 19.19 -23.83
CA ASN A 190 19.15 19.04 -24.55
C ASN A 190 18.53 17.66 -24.34
N PHE A 191 19.37 16.61 -24.32
CA PHE A 191 18.94 15.25 -24.00
C PHE A 191 18.34 15.19 -22.59
N TRP A 192 19.06 15.70 -21.59
CA TRP A 192 18.58 15.68 -20.20
C TRP A 192 17.31 16.51 -19.98
N ASN A 193 17.15 17.62 -20.70
CA ASN A 193 15.93 18.41 -20.65
C ASN A 193 14.74 17.62 -21.20
N LEU A 194 14.89 16.97 -22.37
CA LEU A 194 13.84 16.15 -22.96
C LEU A 194 13.51 14.92 -22.09
N CYS A 195 14.54 14.23 -21.57
CA CYS A 195 14.37 13.08 -20.68
C CYS A 195 13.54 13.45 -19.44
N LYS A 196 13.87 14.58 -18.78
CA LYS A 196 13.10 15.08 -17.63
C LYS A 196 11.69 15.52 -18.00
N GLU A 197 11.49 16.10 -19.19
CA GLU A 197 10.16 16.46 -19.69
C GLU A 197 9.29 15.20 -19.83
N ILE A 198 9.81 14.16 -20.50
CA ILE A 198 9.13 12.88 -20.67
C ILE A 198 8.83 12.23 -19.32
N GLU A 199 9.79 12.20 -18.39
CA GLU A 199 9.58 11.63 -17.05
C GLU A 199 8.42 12.34 -16.32
N LYS A 200 8.41 13.68 -16.33
CA LYS A 200 7.35 14.48 -15.71
C LYS A 200 5.99 14.22 -16.33
N GLU A 201 5.92 14.03 -17.64
CA GLU A 201 4.69 13.69 -18.34
C GLU A 201 4.19 12.30 -18.00
N VAL A 202 5.08 11.32 -17.95
CA VAL A 202 4.72 9.94 -17.58
C VAL A 202 4.18 9.91 -16.16
N GLU A 203 4.85 10.59 -15.21
CA GLU A 203 4.40 10.67 -13.83
C GLU A 203 3.08 11.44 -13.69
N GLY A 204 2.92 12.57 -14.37
CA GLY A 204 1.70 13.38 -14.30
C GLY A 204 0.47 12.72 -14.93
N ASN A 205 0.65 11.82 -15.90
CA ASN A 205 -0.43 11.08 -16.55
C ASN A 205 -0.69 9.69 -15.93
N ASP A 206 0.04 9.32 -14.87
CA ASP A 206 -0.15 8.07 -14.14
C ASP A 206 -1.27 8.19 -13.09
N TRP A 207 -2.51 8.27 -13.59
CA TRP A 207 -3.72 8.33 -12.74
C TRP A 207 -4.02 7.01 -12.02
N LYS A 208 -3.37 5.90 -12.38
CA LYS A 208 -3.59 4.59 -11.76
C LYS A 208 -2.81 4.43 -10.46
N SER A 209 -1.66 5.08 -10.32
CA SER A 209 -0.79 4.92 -9.14
C SER A 209 -0.67 6.17 -8.26
N GLY A 210 -1.05 7.36 -8.76
CA GLY A 210 -0.85 8.65 -8.08
C GLY A 210 -2.11 9.50 -7.90
N GLY A 211 -3.30 8.91 -7.88
CA GLY A 211 -4.55 9.66 -7.75
C GLY A 211 -4.65 10.44 -6.43
N HIS A 212 -4.76 11.77 -6.50
CA HIS A 212 -5.24 12.58 -5.38
C HIS A 212 -6.76 12.43 -5.27
N ALA A 213 -7.27 12.16 -4.06
CA ALA A 213 -8.71 12.17 -3.80
C ALA A 213 -9.27 13.56 -4.13
N LEU A 214 -10.25 13.64 -5.04
CA LEU A 214 -10.86 14.90 -5.48
C LEU A 214 -11.89 15.46 -4.47
N GLY A 215 -11.77 15.10 -3.19
CA GLY A 215 -12.64 15.59 -2.12
C GLY A 215 -11.82 15.96 -0.89
N GLU A 216 -12.02 17.16 -0.37
CA GLU A 216 -11.56 17.63 0.94
C GLU A 216 -12.41 16.99 2.06
N GLU A 217 -12.64 15.69 1.98
CA GLU A 217 -13.19 14.88 3.06
C GLU A 217 -12.20 13.75 3.30
N GLU A 218 -11.62 13.71 4.49
CA GLU A 218 -10.82 12.57 4.95
C GLU A 218 -11.72 11.32 5.02
N TYR A 219 -11.87 10.63 3.90
CA TYR A 219 -12.37 9.29 3.89
C TYR A 219 -11.23 8.40 4.39
N TYR A 220 -11.36 7.87 5.60
CA TYR A 220 -10.59 6.71 6.01
C TYR A 220 -10.98 5.55 5.06
N SER A 221 -10.26 5.42 3.95
CA SER A 221 -10.22 4.15 3.25
C SER A 221 -9.45 3.22 4.18
N ARG A 222 -10.17 2.33 4.84
CA ARG A 222 -9.55 1.17 5.46
C ARG A 222 -8.84 0.43 4.34
N GLU A 223 -7.52 0.53 4.30
CA GLU A 223 -6.72 -0.46 3.60
C GLU A 223 -7.23 -1.82 4.10
N GLU A 224 -7.60 -2.72 3.18
CA GLU A 224 -7.71 -4.14 3.49
C GLU A 224 -6.30 -4.63 3.83
N VAL A 225 -5.79 -4.21 4.99
CA VAL A 225 -4.86 -5.01 5.75
C VAL A 225 -5.65 -6.24 6.16
N ASP A 226 -5.23 -7.40 5.67
CA ASP A 226 -5.68 -8.69 6.16
C ASP A 226 -5.74 -8.62 7.69
N ASP A 227 -6.96 -8.67 8.22
CA ASP A 227 -7.28 -8.46 9.63
C ASP A 227 -6.70 -9.63 10.42
N HIS A 228 -5.43 -9.51 10.81
CA HIS A 228 -4.84 -10.35 11.83
C HIS A 228 -5.42 -9.97 13.20
N GLY A 229 -6.68 -10.32 13.41
CA GLY A 229 -7.26 -10.76 14.68
C GLY A 229 -7.00 -9.89 15.91
N GLY A 230 -7.09 -8.56 15.78
CA GLY A 230 -6.72 -7.63 16.85
C GLY A 230 -7.86 -7.03 17.68
N TRP A 231 -9.14 -7.35 17.42
CA TRP A 231 -10.26 -6.79 18.18
C TRP A 231 -10.82 -7.78 19.20
N SER A 232 -10.20 -7.83 20.38
CA SER A 232 -10.81 -8.46 21.55
C SER A 232 -11.90 -7.54 22.09
N GLY A 233 -13.17 -7.92 21.89
CA GLY A 233 -14.34 -7.17 22.37
C GLY A 233 -14.33 -6.98 23.88
N GLY A 234 -14.28 -5.71 24.30
CA GLY A 234 -14.71 -5.29 25.63
C GLY A 234 -16.18 -4.91 25.56
N GLU A 235 -17.02 -5.58 26.33
CA GLU A 235 -18.42 -5.21 26.54
C GLU A 235 -18.49 -3.91 27.35
N PHE A 236 -18.84 -2.80 26.69
CA PHE A 236 -19.15 -1.55 27.38
C PHE A 236 -20.67 -1.38 27.43
N VAL A 237 -21.24 -1.58 28.63
CA VAL A 237 -22.64 -1.24 28.91
C VAL A 237 -22.75 0.29 29.04
N LEU A 238 -23.21 0.94 27.97
CA LEU A 238 -23.57 2.35 27.97
C LEU A 238 -25.09 2.48 28.21
N GLY A 239 -25.47 2.86 29.42
CA GLY A 239 -26.83 3.28 29.74
C GLY A 239 -27.44 2.56 30.95
N VAL A 240 -27.16 3.06 32.15
CA VAL A 240 -28.08 2.91 33.30
C VAL A 240 -28.50 4.32 33.70
N GLY A 241 -29.69 4.72 33.26
CA GLY A 241 -30.41 5.85 33.81
C GLY A 241 -31.47 5.31 34.79
N GLY A 242 -31.47 5.83 36.03
CA GLY A 242 -32.59 5.66 36.97
C GLY A 242 -32.20 5.18 38.36
N SER A 243 -31.98 6.15 39.27
CA SER A 243 -32.25 6.11 40.72
C SER A 243 -31.82 4.90 41.57
N GLY A 244 -30.89 5.13 42.50
CA GLY A 244 -30.76 4.33 43.73
C GLY A 244 -29.33 4.13 44.18
N GLY A 245 -28.98 4.69 45.34
CA GLY A 245 -27.61 4.79 45.88
C GLY A 245 -26.95 3.48 46.33
N ALA A 246 -25.63 3.56 46.50
CA ALA A 246 -24.78 3.03 47.59
C ALA A 246 -23.34 2.91 47.05
N GLU A 247 -22.46 3.90 47.32
CA GLU A 247 -21.48 3.88 48.42
C GLU A 247 -20.54 2.66 48.33
N SER A 248 -19.28 2.80 47.93
CA SER A 248 -18.12 3.28 48.72
C SER A 248 -16.91 2.59 48.05
N THR A 249 -15.65 3.03 48.02
CA THR A 249 -14.81 3.90 48.84
C THR A 249 -13.57 4.11 47.96
N GLY A 250 -13.18 5.34 47.60
CA GLY A 250 -12.23 6.12 48.37
C GLY A 250 -10.89 6.25 47.64
N MET A 251 -10.53 7.47 47.19
CA MET A 251 -9.45 8.28 47.78
C MET A 251 -8.93 9.35 46.79
N ASN A 252 -9.40 10.58 47.01
CA ASN A 252 -8.68 11.87 47.04
C ASN A 252 -7.47 12.13 46.11
N SER A 253 -7.57 13.15 45.24
CA SER A 253 -7.02 14.49 45.55
C SER A 253 -7.28 15.50 44.42
N GLY A 254 -8.00 16.58 44.74
CA GLY A 254 -7.57 17.94 44.41
C GLY A 254 -7.84 18.54 43.03
N VAL A 255 -8.93 19.31 42.98
CA VAL A 255 -9.09 20.64 42.32
C VAL A 255 -9.79 20.71 40.94
N ASN A 256 -10.91 21.44 41.01
CA ASN A 256 -11.73 22.15 40.00
C ASN A 256 -12.78 21.40 39.16
N SER A 257 -13.98 21.46 39.72
CA SER A 257 -15.32 21.48 39.12
C SER A 257 -15.45 22.22 37.78
N GLY A 258 -16.25 21.61 36.89
CA GLY A 258 -17.29 22.37 36.20
C GLY A 258 -17.22 22.47 34.68
N GLN A 259 -17.27 21.34 33.96
CA GLN A 259 -18.02 21.11 32.71
C GLN A 259 -17.51 19.81 32.09
N GLY A 260 -18.40 18.84 31.86
CA GLY A 260 -18.04 17.70 31.02
C GLY A 260 -17.66 18.24 29.65
N MET A 261 -16.38 18.17 29.28
CA MET A 261 -15.87 18.70 28.02
C MET A 261 -16.69 18.13 26.87
N SER A 262 -17.16 19.00 25.98
CA SER A 262 -17.98 18.56 24.85
C SER A 262 -17.19 17.60 23.97
N ARG A 263 -17.85 16.68 23.26
CA ARG A 263 -17.20 15.70 22.37
C ARG A 263 -16.19 16.36 21.42
N ARG A 264 -16.47 17.59 20.97
CA ARG A 264 -15.60 18.40 20.10
C ARG A 264 -14.30 18.82 20.80
N GLU A 265 -14.38 19.15 22.06
CA GLU A 265 -13.27 19.61 22.89
C GLU A 265 -12.35 18.45 23.28
N ILE A 266 -12.92 17.27 23.53
CA ILE A 266 -12.18 16.02 23.75
C ILE A 266 -11.38 15.64 22.48
N LEU A 267 -12.00 15.76 21.31
CA LEU A 267 -11.34 15.49 20.02
C LEU A 267 -10.23 16.50 19.71
N ALA A 268 -10.48 17.80 19.96
CA ALA A 268 -9.49 18.85 19.75
C ALA A 268 -8.25 18.64 20.64
N LYS A 269 -8.46 18.33 21.93
CA LYS A 269 -7.38 18.07 22.88
C LYS A 269 -6.58 16.81 22.51
N ALA A 270 -7.24 15.77 22.02
CA ALA A 270 -6.57 14.56 21.53
C ALA A 270 -5.74 14.82 20.26
N ALA A 271 -6.18 15.72 19.37
CA ALA A 271 -5.44 16.12 18.19
C ALA A 271 -4.18 16.93 18.55
N GLU A 272 -4.29 17.87 19.49
CA GLU A 272 -3.15 18.66 19.98
C GLU A 272 -2.08 17.77 20.66
N GLU A 273 -2.47 16.77 21.44
CA GLU A 273 -1.50 15.84 22.05
C GLU A 273 -0.77 14.98 21.01
N ARG A 274 -1.42 14.63 19.90
CA ARG A 274 -0.75 13.92 18.78
C ARG A 274 0.25 14.82 18.07
N MET A 275 -0.11 16.08 17.81
CA MET A 275 0.80 17.07 17.23
C MET A 275 2.00 17.33 18.14
N ARG A 276 1.80 17.43 19.46
CA ARG A 276 2.88 17.59 20.44
C ARG A 276 3.85 16.40 20.42
N LYS A 277 3.32 15.17 20.45
CA LYS A 277 4.17 13.95 20.39
C LYS A 277 4.95 13.83 19.08
N VAL A 278 4.35 14.20 17.95
CA VAL A 278 5.05 14.24 16.65
C VAL A 278 6.15 15.29 16.66
N ARG A 279 5.90 16.47 17.24
CA ARG A 279 6.90 17.54 17.37
C ARG A 279 8.06 17.15 18.29
N GLU A 280 7.77 16.50 19.41
CA GLU A 280 8.77 15.94 20.33
C GLU A 280 9.61 14.84 19.67
N GLN A 281 9.00 13.99 18.84
CA GLN A 281 9.74 12.97 18.06
C GLN A 281 10.59 13.59 16.94
N SER A 282 10.13 14.68 16.32
CA SER A 282 10.89 15.39 15.27
C SER A 282 12.02 16.29 15.80
N GLY A 283 12.03 16.60 17.11
CA GLY A 283 13.05 17.44 17.75
C GLY A 283 14.25 16.69 18.32
N GLY A 284 14.27 15.35 18.22
CA GLY A 284 15.30 14.49 18.83
C GLY A 284 16.52 14.17 17.96
N GLU A 285 16.51 14.52 16.67
CA GLU A 285 17.63 14.25 15.73
C GLU A 285 18.20 15.56 15.19
N GLY A 286 19.06 16.23 15.98
CA GLY A 286 19.78 17.40 15.51
C GLY A 286 20.56 18.14 16.59
N GLY A 287 21.69 17.58 17.03
CA GLY A 287 22.63 18.32 17.90
C GLY A 287 23.70 17.48 18.58
N SER A 288 24.65 16.91 17.83
CA SER A 288 25.92 16.43 18.39
C SER A 288 27.07 16.58 17.38
N ALA A 289 27.79 17.71 17.50
CA ALA A 289 29.19 17.96 17.08
C ALA A 289 29.44 19.46 17.29
N GLY A 290 30.42 19.96 18.04
CA GLY A 290 31.42 19.38 18.92
C GLY A 290 32.17 20.55 19.56
N GLU A 291 32.48 20.45 20.86
CA GLU A 291 33.45 21.31 21.54
C GLU A 291 34.32 20.42 22.42
N GLY A 292 35.63 20.46 22.17
CA GLY A 292 36.65 19.73 22.92
C GLY A 292 38.00 20.39 22.67
N SER A 293 38.34 21.34 23.55
CA SER A 293 39.61 22.06 23.57
C SER A 293 40.80 21.15 23.91
N ALA A 294 41.91 21.36 23.20
CA ALA A 294 43.28 21.35 23.72
C ALA A 294 44.13 22.24 22.82
#